data_AF-A0A4Q2Y0H4-F1
#
_entry.id   AF-A0A4Q2Y0H4-F1
#
_cell.length_a   1.000
_cell.length_b   1.000
_cell.length_c   1.000
_cell.angle_alpha   90.00
_cell.angle_beta   90.00
_cell.angle_gamma   90.00
#
_symmetry.space_group_name_H-M   'P 1'
#
loop_
_entity.id
_entity.type
_entity.pdbx_description
1 polymer ?
#
loop_
_entity_poly.entity_id
_entity_poly.type
_entity_poly.pdbx_seq_one_letter_code
_entity_poly.pdbx_strand_id
1 'polypeptide(L)'
;QDPTRSLPAFPQGSGSVIAHQRRQWEKNTANRLARFDREGEISSADRPWEKKPAPQESAPWITRSALCVEPRDGRLHVFLPPVTDTEDFLDLVATIERTAESLGMPVVLEGTPPEFDARLSVVKVTPDPGVIEVNLQPAASWDDLVRNTSTLYSEAHLCRLATEKFMIDGRHCGTGGGNHIIIGGETPSDSPLLRRPDLLRSMITFWNHHPSLSYLFSGLFVGPTSQAPRIDEARNDSIHELEIAFKTLEGQGTPLPWQVDRAFRNLLIDPTGNTHRAEFCIDKLYSPDSSTGRLGLLEMRNFEMPPHYQMSLAQHLVLRALVARFWREPYTKPLVRWDSEIHDRWMLPHFIWQDFCDVLSDLREQGYWIEEDWFAPHLEFRFPRIGEFTQRGVEVEMRHAIEPWHVLGEEGGAGAAVRYVDSSVERMQILVRGLTGERHAVTCNGIRVPLHSTGTHGEFVAGVRYRAWQPPNCLHPTIPAHTPLVFDLLDTWNDRSMGGCTYHAAHPAHIAVDIEGRAEIRDHA
;
A
#
# COMPACT_ATOMS: atom_id res chain seq x y z
N GLN A 1 24.54 -24.56 -4.06
CA GLN A 1 23.49 -25.00 -3.13
C GLN A 1 23.42 -23.93 -2.06
N ASP A 2 22.28 -23.25 -1.95
CA ASP A 2 22.10 -22.14 -1.01
C ASP A 2 22.00 -22.70 0.43
N PRO A 3 22.94 -22.38 1.33
CA PRO A 3 22.93 -22.86 2.72
C PRO A 3 21.78 -22.30 3.56
N THR A 4 20.96 -21.38 3.03
CA THR A 4 19.78 -20.79 3.72
C THR A 4 18.49 -21.58 3.53
N ARG A 5 18.40 -22.49 2.54
CA ARG A 5 17.32 -23.50 2.43
C ARG A 5 17.50 -24.58 3.50
N SER A 6 17.39 -24.19 4.76
CA SER A 6 17.70 -25.06 5.92
C SER A 6 16.55 -25.98 6.32
N LEU A 7 15.36 -25.84 5.72
CA LEU A 7 14.26 -26.78 5.88
C LEU A 7 14.19 -27.72 4.67
N PRO A 8 14.33 -29.04 4.85
CA PRO A 8 14.06 -29.98 3.77
C PRO A 8 12.61 -29.79 3.31
N ALA A 9 12.42 -29.66 1.99
CA ALA A 9 11.09 -29.59 1.40
C ALA A 9 10.25 -30.78 1.87
N PHE A 10 8.92 -30.60 1.95
CA PHE A 10 8.05 -31.72 2.22
C PHE A 10 8.33 -32.84 1.20
N PRO A 11 8.47 -34.10 1.66
CA PRO A 11 8.62 -35.22 0.74
C PRO A 11 7.41 -35.26 -0.20
N GLN A 12 7.63 -35.59 -1.48
CA GLN A 12 6.54 -35.67 -2.44
C GLN A 12 5.52 -36.75 -1.99
N GLY A 13 4.28 -36.35 -1.73
CA GLY A 13 3.20 -37.24 -1.31
C GLY A 13 2.06 -36.50 -0.61
N SER A 14 0.96 -37.20 -0.34
CA SER A 14 -0.16 -36.66 0.45
C SER A 14 0.28 -36.35 1.90
N GLY A 15 -0.46 -35.49 2.61
CA GLY A 15 -0.22 -35.20 4.04
C GLY A 15 -0.04 -36.47 4.89
N SER A 16 -0.79 -37.52 4.58
CA SER A 16 -0.65 -38.83 5.23
C SER A 16 0.69 -39.54 4.99
N VAL A 17 1.28 -39.38 3.80
CA VAL A 17 2.61 -39.92 3.49
C VAL A 17 3.68 -39.12 4.25
N ILE A 18 3.54 -37.80 4.29
CA ILE A 18 4.46 -36.90 4.98
C ILE A 18 4.47 -37.22 6.49
N ALA A 19 3.30 -37.26 7.12
CA ALA A 19 3.18 -37.59 8.55
C ALA A 19 3.63 -39.02 8.85
N HIS A 20 3.37 -39.99 7.96
CA HIS A 20 3.89 -41.35 8.13
C HIS A 20 5.42 -41.39 8.09
N GLN A 21 6.05 -40.72 7.13
CA GLN A 21 7.51 -40.66 7.02
C GLN A 21 8.15 -39.97 8.23
N ARG A 22 7.53 -38.89 8.74
CA ARG A 22 7.96 -38.23 9.97
C ARG A 22 7.82 -39.16 11.18
N ARG A 23 6.67 -39.81 11.38
CA ARG A 23 6.47 -40.80 12.46
C ARG A 23 7.48 -41.94 12.40
N GLN A 24 7.89 -42.36 11.19
CA GLN A 24 8.98 -43.33 11.02
C GLN A 24 10.35 -42.74 11.39
N TRP A 25 10.63 -41.50 11.00
CA TRP A 25 11.87 -40.80 11.37
C TRP A 25 11.96 -40.55 12.88
N GLU A 26 10.90 -40.09 13.53
CA GLU A 26 10.82 -39.92 14.98
C GLU A 26 10.97 -41.26 15.70
N LYS A 27 10.33 -42.34 15.23
CA LYS A 27 10.56 -43.69 15.79
C LYS A 27 12.01 -44.14 15.64
N ASN A 28 12.64 -43.86 14.50
CA ASN A 28 14.05 -44.21 14.25
C ASN A 28 15.02 -43.34 15.08
N THR A 29 14.69 -42.06 15.28
CA THR A 29 15.46 -41.10 16.06
C THR A 29 15.28 -41.35 17.56
N ALA A 30 14.07 -41.65 18.03
CA ALA A 30 13.78 -42.10 19.39
C ALA A 30 14.45 -43.43 19.68
N ASN A 31 14.46 -44.39 18.74
CA ASN A 31 15.23 -45.63 18.88
C ASN A 31 16.75 -45.40 18.88
N ARG A 32 17.26 -44.33 18.25
CA ARG A 32 18.67 -43.91 18.33
C ARG A 32 18.97 -43.20 19.65
N LEU A 33 18.13 -42.27 20.10
CA LEU A 33 18.29 -41.54 21.36
C LEU A 33 18.14 -42.48 22.57
N ALA A 34 17.20 -43.43 22.53
CA ALA A 34 17.08 -44.49 23.53
C ALA A 34 18.31 -45.43 23.58
N ARG A 35 19.17 -45.45 22.54
CA ARG A 35 20.48 -46.11 22.57
C ARG A 35 21.58 -45.25 23.19
N PHE A 36 21.43 -43.93 23.23
CA PHE A 36 22.37 -42.99 23.84
C PHE A 36 22.00 -42.57 25.27
N ASP A 37 20.76 -42.82 25.70
CA ASP A 37 20.24 -42.36 26.99
C ASP A 37 20.17 -43.48 28.05
N ARG A 38 21.32 -44.12 28.31
CA ARG A 38 21.52 -44.93 29.53
C ARG A 38 22.22 -44.13 30.61
N GLU A 39 21.65 -43.00 31.03
CA GLU A 39 22.11 -42.34 32.28
C GLU A 39 21.11 -41.32 32.88
N GLY A 40 19.95 -41.05 32.26
CA GLY A 40 18.97 -40.05 32.74
C GLY A 40 17.66 -40.54 33.34
N GLU A 41 17.37 -41.86 33.35
CA GLU A 41 16.07 -42.41 33.79
C GLU A 41 15.88 -42.44 35.31
N ILE A 42 15.76 -41.28 35.97
CA ILE A 42 15.16 -41.18 37.32
C ILE A 42 14.08 -40.08 37.42
N SER A 43 13.87 -39.23 36.41
CA SER A 43 12.93 -38.10 36.53
C SER A 43 11.67 -38.17 35.65
N SER A 44 11.33 -39.32 35.05
CA SER A 44 10.08 -39.45 34.27
C SER A 44 8.82 -39.59 35.13
N ALA A 45 8.96 -39.85 36.44
CA ALA A 45 7.81 -40.08 37.33
C ALA A 45 7.03 -38.81 37.72
N ASP A 46 7.62 -37.62 37.59
CA ASP A 46 7.04 -36.36 38.10
C ASP A 46 6.74 -35.34 36.99
N ARG A 47 6.20 -35.81 35.86
CA ARG A 47 5.61 -34.92 34.84
C ARG A 47 4.09 -34.94 34.99
N PRO A 48 3.47 -33.88 35.54
CA PRO A 48 2.02 -33.83 35.77
C PRO A 48 1.18 -34.13 34.53
N TRP A 49 1.69 -33.79 33.34
CA TRP A 49 1.03 -34.03 32.04
C TRP A 49 1.14 -35.49 31.52
N GLU A 50 2.01 -36.32 32.09
CA GLU A 50 2.14 -37.75 31.74
C GLU A 50 1.27 -38.67 32.63
N LYS A 51 0.69 -38.13 33.72
CA LYS A 51 -0.23 -38.86 34.60
C LYS A 51 -1.56 -39.15 33.88
N LYS A 52 -1.80 -40.42 33.58
CA LYS A 52 -3.12 -40.90 33.11
C LYS A 52 -4.15 -40.76 34.25
N PRO A 53 -5.35 -40.21 33.99
CA PRO A 53 -6.39 -40.16 35.00
C PRO A 53 -6.87 -41.56 35.38
N ALA A 54 -7.17 -41.76 36.66
CA ALA A 54 -7.87 -42.93 37.12
C ALA A 54 -9.32 -42.96 36.57
N PRO A 55 -10.00 -44.13 36.56
CA PRO A 55 -11.41 -44.19 36.19
C PRO A 55 -12.24 -43.18 36.98
N GLN A 56 -13.04 -42.36 36.29
CA GLN A 56 -13.87 -41.29 36.86
C GLN A 56 -13.09 -40.11 37.51
N GLU A 57 -11.78 -40.02 37.33
CA GLU A 57 -10.99 -38.84 37.75
C GLU A 57 -11.05 -37.76 36.65
N SER A 58 -11.49 -36.56 37.04
CA SER A 58 -11.35 -35.38 36.18
C SER A 58 -9.86 -35.06 36.00
N ALA A 59 -9.44 -34.80 34.76
CA ALA A 59 -8.05 -34.53 34.40
C ALA A 59 -7.88 -33.06 33.96
N PRO A 60 -8.01 -32.06 34.86
CA PRO A 60 -7.87 -30.65 34.50
C PRO A 60 -6.47 -30.27 34.00
N TRP A 61 -5.46 -31.12 34.24
CA TRP A 61 -4.10 -30.96 33.73
C TRP A 61 -3.91 -31.48 32.29
N ILE A 62 -4.94 -32.08 31.69
CA ILE A 62 -4.91 -32.57 30.32
C ILE A 62 -5.81 -31.68 29.47
N THR A 63 -5.19 -30.87 28.61
CA THR A 63 -5.92 -30.18 27.54
C THR A 63 -6.39 -31.21 26.53
N ARG A 64 -7.71 -31.32 26.35
CA ARG A 64 -8.30 -32.23 25.37
C ARG A 64 -8.58 -31.47 24.08
N SER A 65 -7.97 -31.92 23.00
CA SER A 65 -8.31 -31.51 21.64
C SER A 65 -9.45 -32.38 21.11
N ALA A 66 -10.43 -31.78 20.44
CA ALA A 66 -11.54 -32.49 19.80
C ALA A 66 -11.76 -31.97 18.38
N LEU A 67 -11.97 -32.89 17.45
CA LEU A 67 -12.53 -32.59 16.13
C LEU A 67 -14.05 -32.49 16.28
N CYS A 68 -14.64 -31.36 15.91
CA CYS A 68 -16.09 -31.18 15.92
C CYS A 68 -16.62 -31.17 14.49
N VAL A 69 -17.72 -31.89 14.26
CA VAL A 69 -18.39 -31.95 12.96
C VAL A 69 -19.85 -31.54 13.16
N GLU A 70 -20.25 -30.45 12.52
CA GLU A 70 -21.57 -29.83 12.70
C GLU A 70 -22.24 -29.56 11.35
N PRO A 71 -23.48 -30.01 11.12
CA PRO A 71 -24.27 -29.56 9.98
C PRO A 71 -24.83 -28.15 10.25
N ARG A 72 -24.45 -27.16 9.43
CA ARG A 72 -24.93 -25.76 9.51
C ARG A 72 -25.32 -25.27 8.12
N ASP A 73 -26.53 -24.71 7.99
CA ASP A 73 -27.05 -24.14 6.74
C ASP A 73 -26.90 -25.05 5.49
N GLY A 74 -27.10 -26.36 5.68
CA GLY A 74 -26.98 -27.35 4.60
C GLY A 74 -25.54 -27.70 4.20
N ARG A 75 -24.53 -27.27 4.97
CA ARG A 75 -23.12 -27.61 4.79
C ARG A 75 -22.57 -28.31 6.04
N LEU A 76 -21.57 -29.17 5.86
CA LEU A 76 -20.89 -29.83 6.97
C LEU A 76 -19.65 -29.01 7.35
N HIS A 77 -19.64 -28.47 8.57
CA HIS A 77 -18.53 -27.72 9.12
C HIS A 77 -17.66 -28.64 9.97
N VAL A 78 -16.35 -28.65 9.72
CA VAL A 78 -15.36 -29.45 10.45
C VAL A 78 -14.41 -28.51 11.16
N PHE A 79 -14.57 -28.39 12.48
CA PHE A 79 -13.69 -27.57 13.32
C PHE A 79 -12.44 -28.37 13.67
N LEU A 80 -11.30 -27.89 13.18
CA LEU A 80 -9.98 -28.47 13.40
C LEU A 80 -9.44 -28.06 14.78
N PRO A 81 -9.06 -29.02 15.64
CA PRO A 81 -8.38 -28.69 16.88
C PRO A 81 -6.95 -28.21 16.63
N PRO A 82 -6.32 -27.54 17.60
CA PRO A 82 -4.88 -27.27 17.54
C PRO A 82 -4.11 -28.59 17.46
N VAL A 83 -3.17 -28.64 16.53
CA VAL A 83 -2.20 -29.73 16.35
C VAL A 83 -0.81 -29.15 16.46
N THR A 84 0.11 -29.91 17.07
CA THR A 84 1.45 -29.40 17.40
C THR A 84 2.32 -29.22 16.17
N ASP A 85 2.15 -30.09 15.17
CA ASP A 85 3.06 -30.21 14.04
C ASP A 85 2.35 -29.98 12.71
N THR A 86 3.05 -29.30 11.79
CA THR A 86 2.56 -29.03 10.44
C THR A 86 2.22 -30.32 9.69
N GLU A 87 3.04 -31.37 9.82
CA GLU A 87 2.79 -32.65 9.17
C GLU A 87 1.49 -33.32 9.67
N ASP A 88 1.19 -33.21 10.96
CA ASP A 88 -0.06 -33.74 11.53
C ASP A 88 -1.27 -32.91 11.08
N PHE A 89 -1.12 -31.59 10.94
CA PHE A 89 -2.15 -30.74 10.33
C PHE A 89 -2.46 -31.17 8.90
N LEU A 90 -1.43 -31.38 8.07
CA LEU A 90 -1.58 -31.81 6.69
C LEU A 90 -2.21 -33.21 6.59
N ASP A 91 -1.86 -34.14 7.48
CA ASP A 91 -2.49 -35.47 7.55
C ASP A 91 -3.97 -35.39 7.93
N LEU A 92 -4.32 -34.53 8.88
CA LEU A 92 -5.70 -34.30 9.29
C LEU A 92 -6.53 -33.73 8.13
N VAL A 93 -6.06 -32.67 7.47
CA VAL A 93 -6.74 -32.07 6.32
C VAL A 93 -6.87 -33.07 5.17
N ALA A 94 -5.79 -33.78 4.81
CA ALA A 94 -5.83 -34.78 3.74
C ALA A 94 -6.78 -35.96 4.06
N THR A 95 -6.93 -36.30 5.33
CA THR A 95 -7.87 -37.35 5.77
C THR A 95 -9.31 -36.87 5.66
N ILE A 96 -9.59 -35.61 5.99
CA ILE A 96 -10.91 -35.00 5.82
C ILE A 96 -11.25 -34.89 4.32
N GLU A 97 -10.33 -34.42 3.48
CA GLU A 97 -10.52 -34.33 2.03
C GLU A 97 -10.85 -35.68 1.39
N ARG A 98 -10.07 -36.73 1.68
CA ARG A 98 -10.36 -38.09 1.18
C ARG A 98 -11.71 -38.61 1.64
N THR A 99 -12.11 -38.28 2.86
CA THR A 99 -13.42 -38.68 3.41
C THR A 99 -14.55 -37.94 2.70
N ALA A 100 -14.41 -36.63 2.51
CA ALA A 100 -15.35 -35.78 1.78
C ALA A 100 -15.51 -36.26 0.32
N GLU A 101 -14.42 -36.56 -0.36
CA GLU A 101 -14.40 -37.11 -1.73
C GLU A 101 -15.09 -38.48 -1.79
N SER A 102 -14.73 -39.41 -0.90
CA SER A 102 -15.32 -40.75 -0.86
C SER A 102 -16.82 -40.75 -0.58
N LEU A 103 -17.33 -39.76 0.15
CA LEU A 103 -18.75 -39.62 0.46
C LEU A 103 -19.49 -38.72 -0.53
N GLY A 104 -18.77 -38.02 -1.43
CA GLY A 104 -19.36 -37.01 -2.30
C GLY A 104 -19.98 -35.85 -1.54
N MET A 105 -19.44 -35.52 -0.37
CA MET A 105 -19.99 -34.51 0.55
C MET A 105 -19.02 -33.35 0.70
N PRO A 106 -19.37 -32.11 0.26
CA PRO A 106 -18.52 -30.95 0.49
C PRO A 106 -18.49 -30.57 1.97
N VAL A 107 -17.33 -30.10 2.43
CA VAL A 107 -17.11 -29.67 3.82
C VAL A 107 -16.54 -28.27 3.88
N VAL A 108 -16.79 -27.55 4.97
CA VAL A 108 -16.16 -26.27 5.32
C VAL A 108 -15.21 -26.52 6.48
N LEU A 109 -13.93 -26.19 6.31
CA LEU A 109 -12.95 -26.30 7.38
C LEU A 109 -12.97 -25.02 8.22
N GLU A 110 -13.00 -25.19 9.54
CA GLU A 110 -12.93 -24.11 10.53
C GLU A 110 -11.92 -24.49 11.62
N GLY A 111 -11.66 -23.60 12.56
CA GLY A 111 -10.84 -23.89 13.74
C GLY A 111 -9.41 -23.38 13.64
N THR A 112 -8.50 -24.06 14.32
CA THR A 112 -7.14 -23.55 14.54
C THR A 112 -6.22 -23.86 13.34
N PRO A 113 -5.58 -22.85 12.73
CA PRO A 113 -4.58 -23.08 11.68
C PRO A 113 -3.32 -23.75 12.25
N PRO A 114 -2.43 -24.29 11.40
CA PRO A 114 -1.13 -24.77 11.87
C PRO A 114 -0.28 -23.61 12.39
N GLU A 115 0.69 -23.92 13.23
CA GLU A 115 1.77 -22.99 13.57
C GLU A 115 2.53 -22.53 12.31
N PHE A 116 3.23 -21.41 12.41
CA PHE A 116 3.99 -20.87 11.26
C PHE A 116 5.05 -21.87 10.78
N ASP A 117 5.00 -22.18 9.49
CA ASP A 117 5.95 -23.04 8.80
C ASP A 117 6.31 -22.42 7.44
N ALA A 118 7.59 -22.09 7.23
CA ALA A 118 8.06 -21.43 6.00
C ALA A 118 7.82 -22.27 4.73
N ARG A 119 7.58 -23.59 4.86
CA ARG A 119 7.27 -24.48 3.75
C ARG A 119 5.82 -24.36 3.28
N LEU A 120 4.94 -23.73 4.06
CA LEU A 120 3.54 -23.51 3.71
C LEU A 120 3.32 -22.11 3.16
N SER A 121 2.74 -22.04 1.97
CA SER A 121 2.19 -20.79 1.44
C SER A 121 0.82 -20.54 2.05
N VAL A 122 0.60 -19.33 2.57
CA VAL A 122 -0.66 -18.94 3.20
C VAL A 122 -1.20 -17.70 2.51
N VAL A 123 -2.47 -17.77 2.11
CA VAL A 123 -3.28 -16.61 1.74
C VAL A 123 -4.25 -16.35 2.88
N LYS A 124 -4.33 -15.10 3.37
CA LYS A 124 -5.32 -14.71 4.37
C LYS A 124 -6.29 -13.72 3.75
N VAL A 125 -7.58 -14.00 3.87
CA VAL A 125 -8.66 -13.10 3.44
C VAL A 125 -9.40 -12.64 4.69
N THR A 126 -9.36 -11.35 4.97
CA THR A 126 -9.95 -10.76 6.18
C THR A 126 -10.85 -9.57 5.82
N PRO A 127 -11.98 -9.38 6.53
CA PRO A 127 -12.80 -8.19 6.34
C PRO A 127 -12.09 -6.94 6.89
N ASP A 128 -12.18 -5.83 6.17
CA ASP A 128 -11.73 -4.50 6.61
C ASP A 128 -12.86 -3.49 6.28
N PRO A 129 -13.02 -2.34 6.97
CA PRO A 129 -14.17 -1.46 6.73
C PRO A 129 -14.31 -1.02 5.27
N GLY A 130 -15.33 -1.56 4.59
CA GLY A 130 -15.66 -1.23 3.21
C GLY A 130 -14.91 -2.03 2.13
N VAL A 131 -13.97 -2.89 2.51
CA VAL A 131 -13.15 -3.71 1.58
C VAL A 131 -12.85 -5.09 2.17
N ILE A 132 -12.20 -5.95 1.39
CA ILE A 132 -11.56 -7.16 1.92
C ILE A 132 -10.05 -7.02 1.77
N GLU A 133 -9.32 -7.40 2.82
CA GLU A 133 -7.87 -7.45 2.78
C GLU A 133 -7.43 -8.87 2.40
N VAL A 134 -6.60 -8.98 1.37
CA VAL A 134 -6.01 -10.26 0.93
C VAL A 134 -4.50 -10.20 1.11
N ASN A 135 -4.00 -10.88 2.14
CA ASN A 135 -2.57 -11.06 2.35
C ASN A 135 -2.08 -12.23 1.51
N LEU A 136 -1.20 -11.95 0.55
CA LEU A 136 -0.61 -12.96 -0.31
C LEU A 136 0.67 -13.56 0.29
N GLN A 137 0.95 -14.79 -0.12
CA GLN A 137 2.23 -15.47 0.12
C GLN A 137 3.39 -14.74 -0.59
N PRO A 138 4.64 -14.88 -0.08
CA PRO A 138 5.83 -14.39 -0.76
C PRO A 138 5.97 -14.96 -2.19
N ALA A 139 6.42 -14.12 -3.12
CA ALA A 139 6.76 -14.53 -4.48
C ALA A 139 8.29 -14.65 -4.64
N ALA A 140 8.77 -15.85 -4.97
CA ALA A 140 10.21 -16.13 -5.12
C ALA A 140 10.78 -15.62 -6.45
N SER A 141 9.93 -15.41 -7.45
CA SER A 141 10.31 -14.98 -8.80
C SER A 141 9.33 -13.96 -9.36
N TRP A 142 9.71 -13.31 -10.47
CA TRP A 142 8.81 -12.42 -11.20
C TRP A 142 7.60 -13.18 -11.74
N ASP A 143 7.81 -14.38 -12.30
CA ASP A 143 6.72 -15.22 -12.84
C ASP A 143 5.72 -15.62 -11.76
N ASP A 144 6.19 -15.90 -10.54
CA ASP A 144 5.32 -16.17 -9.40
C ASP A 144 4.51 -14.93 -9.02
N LEU A 145 5.12 -13.75 -9.01
CA LEU A 145 4.44 -12.49 -8.71
C LEU A 145 3.35 -12.22 -9.76
N VAL A 146 3.69 -12.33 -11.07
CA VAL A 146 2.74 -12.17 -12.17
C VAL A 146 1.57 -13.14 -12.03
N ARG A 147 1.85 -14.42 -11.78
CA ARG A 147 0.83 -15.45 -11.59
C ARG A 147 -0.06 -15.14 -10.39
N ASN A 148 0.52 -14.87 -9.22
CA ASN A 148 -0.24 -14.59 -8.01
C ASN A 148 -1.13 -13.35 -8.16
N THR A 149 -0.60 -12.25 -8.69
CA THR A 149 -1.36 -11.01 -8.89
C THR A 149 -2.45 -11.18 -9.95
N SER A 150 -2.16 -11.77 -11.10
CA SER A 150 -3.18 -11.99 -12.15
C SER A 150 -4.29 -12.93 -11.70
N THR A 151 -3.97 -14.00 -10.97
CA THR A 151 -4.96 -14.88 -10.35
C THR A 151 -5.81 -14.13 -9.34
N LEU A 152 -5.22 -13.34 -8.43
CA LEU A 152 -5.98 -12.57 -7.44
C LEU A 152 -7.02 -11.66 -8.10
N TYR A 153 -6.62 -10.89 -9.12
CA TYR A 153 -7.53 -10.01 -9.85
C TYR A 153 -8.64 -10.80 -10.57
N SER A 154 -8.29 -11.94 -11.18
CA SER A 154 -9.25 -12.78 -11.89
C SER A 154 -10.28 -13.40 -10.95
N GLU A 155 -9.85 -13.97 -9.83
CA GLU A 155 -10.74 -14.56 -8.82
C GLU A 155 -11.60 -13.50 -8.14
N ALA A 156 -11.04 -12.32 -7.83
CA ALA A 156 -11.79 -11.19 -7.30
C ALA A 156 -12.91 -10.77 -8.27
N HIS A 157 -12.61 -10.66 -9.57
CA HIS A 157 -13.61 -10.36 -10.59
C HIS A 157 -14.72 -11.41 -10.68
N LEU A 158 -14.37 -12.71 -10.64
CA LEU A 158 -15.35 -13.81 -10.61
C LEU A 158 -16.24 -13.76 -9.36
N CYS A 159 -15.73 -13.23 -8.26
CA CYS A 159 -16.47 -13.00 -7.02
C CYS A 159 -17.25 -11.67 -7.00
N ARG A 160 -17.27 -10.92 -8.11
CA ARG A 160 -17.90 -9.59 -8.24
C ARG A 160 -17.29 -8.53 -7.32
N LEU A 161 -16.02 -8.69 -7.00
CA LEU A 161 -15.22 -7.67 -6.32
C LEU A 161 -14.51 -6.82 -7.37
N ALA A 162 -14.34 -5.54 -7.06
CA ALA A 162 -13.66 -4.57 -7.90
C ALA A 162 -12.62 -3.81 -7.06
N THR A 163 -11.57 -3.30 -7.71
CA THR A 163 -10.53 -2.48 -7.08
C THR A 163 -10.80 -0.99 -7.24
N GLU A 164 -11.89 -0.66 -7.92
CA GLU A 164 -12.29 0.69 -8.30
C GLU A 164 -13.75 0.97 -7.92
N LYS A 165 -14.09 2.26 -7.82
CA LYS A 165 -15.45 2.77 -7.61
C LYS A 165 -15.63 4.11 -8.33
N PHE A 166 -16.88 4.54 -8.43
CA PHE A 166 -17.22 5.88 -8.88
C PHE A 166 -17.67 6.73 -7.70
N MET A 167 -17.11 7.93 -7.63
CA MET A 167 -17.54 8.97 -6.70
C MET A 167 -18.90 9.53 -7.16
N ILE A 168 -19.54 10.32 -6.28
CA ILE A 168 -20.86 10.92 -6.57
C ILE A 168 -20.80 11.82 -7.81
N ASP A 169 -19.65 12.43 -8.09
CA ASP A 169 -19.36 13.28 -9.24
C ASP A 169 -18.93 12.50 -10.51
N GLY A 170 -19.10 11.18 -10.50
CA GLY A 170 -18.74 10.29 -11.61
C GLY A 170 -17.24 10.07 -11.74
N ARG A 171 -16.42 10.64 -10.85
CA ARG A 171 -14.98 10.43 -10.88
C ARG A 171 -14.65 8.99 -10.57
N HIS A 172 -13.90 8.38 -11.47
CA HIS A 172 -13.32 7.06 -11.27
C HIS A 172 -12.18 7.13 -10.25
N CYS A 173 -12.20 6.31 -9.20
CA CYS A 173 -11.17 6.25 -8.18
C CYS A 173 -11.01 4.84 -7.61
N GLY A 174 -9.95 4.59 -6.84
CA GLY A 174 -9.81 3.32 -6.14
C GLY A 174 -10.84 3.17 -5.01
N THR A 175 -11.01 1.95 -4.52
CA THR A 175 -11.95 1.66 -3.43
C THR A 175 -11.66 2.44 -2.14
N GLY A 176 -10.42 2.91 -1.98
CA GLY A 176 -9.87 3.44 -0.73
C GLY A 176 -9.14 2.36 0.09
N GLY A 177 -9.13 1.10 -0.37
CA GLY A 177 -8.26 0.06 0.14
C GLY A 177 -6.83 0.22 -0.41
N GLY A 178 -5.84 0.11 0.48
CA GLY A 178 -4.43 0.14 0.09
C GLY A 178 -4.00 -1.10 -0.67
N ASN A 179 -2.91 -0.98 -1.43
CA ASN A 179 -2.17 -2.08 -2.06
C ASN A 179 -0.76 -2.10 -1.49
N HIS A 180 -0.63 -2.57 -0.25
CA HIS A 180 0.65 -2.50 0.44
C HIS A 180 1.66 -3.45 -0.20
N ILE A 181 2.80 -2.90 -0.65
CA ILE A 181 3.86 -3.69 -1.27
C ILE A 181 4.93 -3.96 -0.22
N ILE A 182 5.15 -5.24 0.07
CA ILE A 182 6.07 -5.69 1.13
C ILE A 182 7.42 -6.07 0.52
N ILE A 183 8.49 -5.54 1.10
CA ILE A 183 9.89 -5.81 0.74
C ILE A 183 10.56 -6.51 1.92
N GLY A 184 11.21 -7.63 1.67
CA GLY A 184 11.89 -8.40 2.71
C GLY A 184 12.58 -9.67 2.19
N GLY A 185 13.06 -10.48 3.13
CA GLY A 185 13.60 -11.81 2.88
C GLY A 185 12.71 -12.91 3.46
N GLU A 186 13.04 -14.17 3.17
CA GLU A 186 12.35 -15.34 3.76
C GLU A 186 12.49 -15.39 5.28
N THR A 187 13.64 -14.95 5.79
CA THR A 187 13.90 -14.78 7.22
C THR A 187 14.34 -13.34 7.53
N PRO A 188 14.24 -12.89 8.79
CA PRO A 188 14.78 -11.58 9.18
C PRO A 188 16.27 -11.43 8.89
N SER A 189 17.04 -12.51 9.02
CA SER A 189 18.47 -12.53 8.66
C SER A 189 18.73 -12.36 7.16
N ASP A 190 17.78 -12.75 6.30
CA ASP A 190 17.87 -12.59 4.85
C ASP A 190 17.36 -11.24 4.36
N SER A 191 16.71 -10.45 5.24
CA SER A 191 16.18 -9.14 4.88
C SER A 191 17.28 -8.21 4.33
N PRO A 192 17.13 -7.68 3.10
CA PRO A 192 18.12 -6.78 2.54
C PRO A 192 18.21 -5.48 3.35
N LEU A 193 17.12 -5.06 3.99
CA LEU A 193 17.02 -3.84 4.78
C LEU A 193 17.79 -3.94 6.11
N LEU A 194 17.79 -5.12 6.73
CA LEU A 194 18.53 -5.37 7.97
C LEU A 194 20.02 -5.67 7.70
N ARG A 195 20.32 -6.34 6.60
CA ARG A 195 21.71 -6.64 6.19
C ARG A 195 22.45 -5.41 5.70
N ARG A 196 21.76 -4.52 4.99
CA ARG A 196 22.28 -3.27 4.39
C ARG A 196 21.35 -2.11 4.75
N PRO A 197 21.51 -1.51 5.94
CA PRO A 197 20.69 -0.38 6.40
C PRO A 197 20.75 0.84 5.48
N ASP A 198 21.83 0.98 4.72
CA ASP A 198 21.99 1.99 3.69
C ASP A 198 20.96 1.84 2.55
N LEU A 199 20.36 0.66 2.36
CA LEU A 199 19.25 0.45 1.43
C LEU A 199 18.02 1.26 1.86
N LEU A 200 17.58 1.12 3.11
CA LEU A 200 16.41 1.86 3.62
C LEU A 200 16.67 3.37 3.58
N ARG A 201 17.88 3.80 3.97
CA ARG A 201 18.30 5.19 3.80
C ARG A 201 18.21 5.64 2.34
N SER A 202 18.71 4.85 1.40
CA SER A 202 18.70 5.18 -0.03
C SER A 202 17.27 5.36 -0.53
N MET A 203 16.37 4.46 -0.15
CA MET A 203 14.96 4.57 -0.50
C MET A 203 14.33 5.83 0.09
N ILE A 204 14.50 6.10 1.40
CA ILE A 204 13.94 7.29 2.04
C ILE A 204 14.48 8.57 1.38
N THR A 205 15.79 8.62 1.11
CA THR A 205 16.43 9.79 0.46
C THR A 205 15.90 9.99 -0.96
N PHE A 206 15.75 8.90 -1.72
CA PHE A 206 15.27 8.97 -3.09
C PHE A 206 13.79 9.36 -3.16
N TRP A 207 12.94 8.85 -2.25
CA TRP A 207 11.56 9.34 -2.11
C TRP A 207 11.53 10.80 -1.69
N ASN A 208 12.40 11.21 -0.77
CA ASN A 208 12.53 12.62 -0.42
C ASN A 208 12.84 13.46 -1.67
N HIS A 209 13.72 13.02 -2.56
CA HIS A 209 14.06 13.77 -3.79
C HIS A 209 12.99 13.71 -4.87
N HIS A 210 12.20 12.64 -4.91
CA HIS A 210 11.21 12.37 -5.95
C HIS A 210 9.80 12.22 -5.36
N PRO A 211 9.10 13.34 -5.06
CA PRO A 211 7.74 13.30 -4.50
C PRO A 211 6.72 12.57 -5.38
N SER A 212 6.99 12.41 -6.69
CA SER A 212 6.13 11.60 -7.57
C SER A 212 5.92 10.17 -7.05
N LEU A 213 6.94 9.58 -6.42
CA LEU A 213 6.86 8.23 -5.87
C LEU A 213 5.90 8.12 -4.69
N SER A 214 5.67 9.22 -3.96
CA SER A 214 4.69 9.30 -2.88
C SER A 214 3.27 9.50 -3.41
N TYR A 215 3.12 10.29 -4.48
CA TYR A 215 1.83 10.86 -4.88
C TYR A 215 1.18 10.24 -6.13
N LEU A 216 1.96 9.76 -7.09
CA LEU A 216 1.43 9.21 -8.35
C LEU A 216 0.61 7.94 -8.12
N PHE A 217 1.02 7.12 -7.16
CA PHE A 217 0.38 5.83 -6.85
C PHE A 217 -0.55 5.89 -5.64
N SER A 218 -0.69 7.06 -5.00
CA SER A 218 -1.51 7.23 -3.82
C SER A 218 -3.00 7.24 -4.15
N GLY A 219 -3.83 6.93 -3.15
CA GLY A 219 -5.25 7.25 -3.21
C GLY A 219 -5.53 8.76 -3.12
N LEU A 220 -6.82 9.10 -3.04
CA LEU A 220 -7.28 10.50 -2.95
C LEU A 220 -6.89 11.16 -1.62
N PHE A 221 -6.89 10.40 -0.53
CA PHE A 221 -6.59 10.91 0.80
C PHE A 221 -5.08 10.97 1.05
N VAL A 222 -4.49 12.13 0.78
CA VAL A 222 -3.06 12.42 1.04
C VAL A 222 -2.90 13.56 2.05
N GLY A 223 -1.66 13.75 2.51
CA GLY A 223 -1.31 14.78 3.47
C GLY A 223 -0.91 14.21 4.84
N PRO A 224 -0.60 15.09 5.81
CA PRO A 224 0.01 14.70 7.08
C PRO A 224 -0.88 13.79 7.95
N THR A 225 -2.18 13.82 7.74
CA THR A 225 -3.15 13.03 8.50
C THR A 225 -3.70 11.83 7.73
N SER A 226 -3.12 11.53 6.56
CA SER A 226 -3.53 10.42 5.71
C SER A 226 -3.25 9.05 6.34
N GLN A 227 -3.53 7.97 5.60
CA GLN A 227 -3.20 6.61 6.04
C GLN A 227 -1.71 6.27 5.90
N ALA A 228 -0.99 7.02 5.05
CA ALA A 228 0.42 6.81 4.75
C ALA A 228 1.12 8.15 4.49
N PRO A 229 1.11 9.11 5.44
CA PRO A 229 1.81 10.37 5.32
C PRO A 229 3.27 10.18 4.98
N ARG A 230 3.74 11.11 4.14
CA ARG A 230 5.15 11.28 3.82
C ARG A 230 5.87 11.93 5.01
N ILE A 231 7.13 11.57 5.23
CA ILE A 231 7.91 11.95 6.43
C ILE A 231 8.02 13.47 6.66
N ASP A 232 8.03 14.27 5.59
CA ASP A 232 8.22 15.72 5.63
C ASP A 232 6.92 16.54 5.51
N GLU A 233 5.74 15.90 5.55
CA GLU A 233 4.45 16.60 5.55
C GLU A 233 3.93 16.95 6.96
N ALA A 234 4.26 16.13 7.97
CA ALA A 234 3.64 16.23 9.29
C ALA A 234 4.40 17.10 10.30
N ARG A 235 5.74 17.08 10.24
CA ARG A 235 6.60 17.66 11.26
C ARG A 235 7.84 18.29 10.63
N ASN A 236 8.05 19.58 10.89
CA ASN A 236 9.05 20.42 10.22
C ASN A 236 10.51 20.03 10.48
N ASP A 237 10.80 19.43 11.63
CA ASP A 237 12.15 19.00 12.02
C ASP A 237 12.46 17.54 11.66
N SER A 238 11.51 16.80 11.05
CA SER A 238 11.71 15.39 10.68
C SER A 238 12.91 15.18 9.76
N ILE A 239 13.14 16.08 8.80
CA ILE A 239 14.30 16.00 7.89
C ILE A 239 15.62 16.14 8.68
N HIS A 240 15.68 17.05 9.64
CA HIS A 240 16.88 17.23 10.46
C HIS A 240 17.17 16.00 11.32
N GLU A 241 16.15 15.47 12.00
CA GLU A 241 16.28 14.26 12.82
C GLU A 241 16.64 13.03 11.98
N LEU A 242 16.13 12.95 10.74
CA LEU A 242 16.50 11.90 9.79
C LEU A 242 17.96 12.00 9.35
N GLU A 243 18.50 13.21 9.12
CA GLU A 243 19.93 13.41 8.86
C GLU A 243 20.80 12.93 10.03
N ILE A 244 20.34 13.10 11.27
CA ILE A 244 21.02 12.56 12.46
C ILE A 244 20.94 11.03 12.47
N ALA A 245 19.76 10.45 12.26
CA ALA A 245 19.58 9.00 12.20
C ALA A 245 20.50 8.36 11.16
N PHE A 246 20.57 8.96 9.97
CA PHE A 246 21.48 8.54 8.89
C PHE A 246 22.95 8.51 9.32
N LYS A 247 23.42 9.50 10.09
CA LYS A 247 24.80 9.51 10.62
C LYS A 247 25.04 8.44 11.67
N THR A 248 24.04 8.08 12.48
CA THR A 248 24.21 7.00 13.47
C THR A 248 24.39 5.61 12.83
N LEU A 249 23.94 5.45 11.58
CA LEU A 249 24.13 4.25 10.77
C LEU A 249 25.45 4.27 9.97
N GLU A 250 26.12 5.42 9.87
CA GLU A 250 27.45 5.57 9.26
C GLU A 250 28.54 5.24 10.30
N GLY A 251 28.94 3.97 10.42
CA GLY A 251 29.93 3.53 11.41
C GLY A 251 30.77 2.31 11.00
N GLN A 252 31.79 1.95 11.79
CA GLN A 252 32.57 0.73 11.57
C GLN A 252 31.79 -0.50 12.07
N GLY A 253 31.33 -1.33 11.12
CA GLY A 253 30.65 -2.60 11.38
C GLY A 253 29.22 -2.61 10.85
N THR A 254 28.66 -3.81 10.62
CA THR A 254 27.25 -3.98 10.26
C THR A 254 26.41 -3.76 11.51
N PRO A 255 25.49 -2.77 11.55
CA PRO A 255 24.67 -2.55 12.72
C PRO A 255 23.73 -3.74 12.95
N LEU A 256 23.42 -3.98 14.22
CA LEU A 256 22.49 -5.03 14.62
C LEU A 256 21.08 -4.67 14.14
N PRO A 257 20.22 -5.65 13.80
CA PRO A 257 18.87 -5.41 13.28
C PRO A 257 18.03 -4.42 14.10
N TRP A 258 18.11 -4.49 15.43
CA TRP A 258 17.38 -3.58 16.32
C TRP A 258 17.88 -2.14 16.26
N GLN A 259 19.17 -1.91 15.94
CA GLN A 259 19.71 -0.56 15.80
C GLN A 259 19.14 0.13 14.56
N VAL A 260 18.96 -0.64 13.48
CA VAL A 260 18.31 -0.15 12.24
C VAL A 260 16.87 0.27 12.53
N ASP A 261 16.09 -0.57 13.21
CA ASP A 261 14.71 -0.23 13.61
C ASP A 261 14.65 1.02 14.49
N ARG A 262 15.46 1.06 15.56
CA ARG A 262 15.47 2.18 16.52
C ARG A 262 15.87 3.51 15.88
N ALA A 263 16.73 3.49 14.86
CA ALA A 263 17.14 4.70 14.15
C ALA A 263 15.97 5.37 13.42
N PHE A 264 14.99 4.59 12.93
CA PHE A 264 13.90 5.10 12.10
C PHE A 264 12.52 5.09 12.76
N ARG A 265 12.30 4.26 13.78
CA ARG A 265 10.95 4.00 14.31
C ARG A 265 10.18 5.23 14.76
N ASN A 266 10.85 6.21 15.36
CA ASN A 266 10.18 7.41 15.84
C ASN A 266 10.19 8.55 14.81
N LEU A 267 10.68 8.27 13.59
CA LEU A 267 10.72 9.20 12.47
C LEU A 267 9.73 8.78 11.37
N LEU A 268 9.58 7.48 11.15
CA LEU A 268 8.63 6.88 10.20
C LEU A 268 7.30 6.59 10.88
N ILE A 269 6.60 7.66 11.27
CA ILE A 269 5.33 7.64 12.02
C ILE A 269 4.36 8.67 11.49
N ASP A 270 3.07 8.44 11.74
CA ASP A 270 2.06 9.49 11.61
C ASP A 270 2.14 10.51 12.77
N PRO A 271 1.37 11.61 12.73
CA PRO A 271 1.33 12.60 13.82
C PRO A 271 0.90 12.05 15.19
N THR A 272 0.32 10.84 15.25
CA THR A 272 -0.08 10.17 16.50
C THR A 272 1.00 9.22 17.04
N GLY A 273 2.12 9.07 16.33
CA GLY A 273 3.20 8.16 16.71
C GLY A 273 3.04 6.73 16.19
N ASN A 274 2.16 6.49 15.22
CA ASN A 274 1.86 5.15 14.71
C ASN A 274 2.72 4.81 13.48
N THR A 275 3.57 3.79 13.62
CA THR A 275 4.44 3.27 12.53
C THR A 275 3.68 2.54 11.44
N HIS A 276 2.53 1.96 11.78
CA HIS A 276 1.65 1.31 10.82
C HIS A 276 0.99 2.31 9.87
N ARG A 277 0.99 3.61 10.21
CA ARG A 277 0.39 4.68 9.42
C ARG A 277 1.46 5.58 8.79
N ALA A 278 2.60 5.03 8.41
CA ALA A 278 3.65 5.76 7.69
C ALA A 278 3.75 5.25 6.24
N GLU A 279 4.17 6.10 5.31
CA GLU A 279 4.52 5.70 3.94
C GLU A 279 5.49 4.51 3.92
N PHE A 280 6.57 4.64 4.70
CA PHE A 280 7.53 3.57 4.98
C PHE A 280 7.16 2.90 6.31
N CYS A 281 6.26 1.92 6.27
CA CYS A 281 5.84 1.19 7.47
C CYS A 281 6.90 0.17 7.88
N ILE A 282 7.56 0.43 9.00
CA ILE A 282 8.57 -0.44 9.60
C ILE A 282 8.05 -1.26 10.79
N ASP A 283 6.73 -1.37 10.92
CA ASP A 283 6.09 -2.08 12.03
C ASP A 283 6.56 -3.54 12.14
N LYS A 284 6.79 -4.15 10.97
CA LYS A 284 7.26 -5.55 10.81
C LYS A 284 8.77 -5.65 10.53
N LEU A 285 9.54 -4.56 10.66
CA LEU A 285 10.98 -4.55 10.38
C LEU A 285 11.76 -5.26 11.50
N TYR A 286 11.85 -4.65 12.68
CA TYR A 286 12.44 -5.28 13.86
C TYR A 286 11.85 -4.71 15.16
N SER A 287 10.54 -4.80 15.32
CA SER A 287 9.85 -4.23 16.50
C SER A 287 10.31 -4.90 17.81
N PRO A 288 10.55 -4.14 18.89
CA PRO A 288 10.85 -4.67 20.21
C PRO A 288 9.59 -5.16 20.92
N ASP A 289 8.41 -4.69 20.51
CA ASP A 289 7.15 -4.86 21.23
C ASP A 289 6.67 -6.32 21.20
N SER A 290 6.99 -7.04 20.12
CA SER A 290 6.66 -8.45 19.98
C SER A 290 7.71 -9.19 19.13
N SER A 291 7.85 -10.49 19.34
CA SER A 291 8.61 -11.37 18.44
C SER A 291 8.00 -11.42 17.04
N THR A 292 6.67 -11.31 16.94
CA THR A 292 5.92 -11.29 15.67
C THR A 292 6.17 -10.03 14.83
N GLY A 293 6.69 -8.95 15.42
CA GLY A 293 7.09 -7.73 14.71
C GLY A 293 8.55 -7.73 14.21
N ARG A 294 9.29 -8.83 14.42
CA ARG A 294 10.71 -8.97 14.01
C ARG A 294 10.84 -9.81 12.76
N LEU A 295 10.21 -9.36 11.67
CA LEU A 295 10.12 -10.13 10.43
C LEU A 295 11.13 -9.66 9.36
N GLY A 296 11.78 -8.51 9.56
CA GLY A 296 12.68 -7.94 8.56
C GLY A 296 11.96 -7.38 7.33
N LEU A 297 10.69 -6.98 7.49
CA LEU A 297 9.84 -6.52 6.40
C LEU A 297 9.65 -5.00 6.45
N LEU A 298 9.75 -4.35 5.29
CA LEU A 298 9.26 -3.00 5.05
C LEU A 298 7.96 -3.10 4.26
N GLU A 299 6.94 -2.38 4.69
CA GLU A 299 5.66 -2.28 4.00
C GLU A 299 5.52 -0.89 3.39
N MET A 300 5.46 -0.81 2.06
CA MET A 300 5.20 0.44 1.33
C MET A 300 3.69 0.66 1.29
N ARG A 301 3.20 1.72 1.95
CA ARG A 301 1.76 1.93 2.16
C ARG A 301 1.12 3.00 1.29
N ASN A 302 1.92 3.79 0.57
CA ASN A 302 1.45 4.89 -0.27
C ASN A 302 0.91 4.45 -1.65
N PHE A 303 0.55 3.18 -1.79
CA PHE A 303 0.04 2.59 -3.02
C PHE A 303 -1.45 2.28 -2.85
N GLU A 304 -2.29 2.84 -3.71
CA GLU A 304 -3.68 2.41 -3.89
C GLU A 304 -3.74 1.22 -4.85
N MET A 305 -4.73 0.34 -4.65
CA MET A 305 -4.93 -0.80 -5.53
C MET A 305 -5.36 -0.33 -6.93
N PRO A 306 -4.56 -0.59 -7.99
CA PRO A 306 -4.89 -0.11 -9.32
C PRO A 306 -6.01 -0.96 -9.96
N PRO A 307 -6.70 -0.42 -10.97
CA PRO A 307 -7.84 -1.07 -11.63
C PRO A 307 -7.45 -2.34 -12.40
N HIS A 308 -6.16 -2.47 -12.77
CA HIS A 308 -5.67 -3.60 -13.55
C HIS A 308 -4.40 -4.21 -12.96
N TYR A 309 -4.28 -5.55 -13.02
CA TYR A 309 -3.13 -6.27 -12.47
C TYR A 309 -1.80 -5.86 -13.11
N GLN A 310 -1.79 -5.49 -14.40
CA GLN A 310 -0.57 -5.00 -15.08
C GLN A 310 -0.09 -3.67 -14.51
N MET A 311 -1.01 -2.79 -14.12
CA MET A 311 -0.66 -1.54 -13.43
C MET A 311 -0.04 -1.82 -12.06
N SER A 312 -0.55 -2.83 -11.34
CA SER A 312 0.03 -3.28 -10.07
C SER A 312 1.44 -3.84 -10.29
N LEU A 313 1.62 -4.70 -11.30
CA LEU A 313 2.94 -5.25 -11.65
C LEU A 313 3.94 -4.16 -12.07
N ALA A 314 3.51 -3.12 -12.79
CA ALA A 314 4.37 -2.00 -13.15
C ALA A 314 4.90 -1.25 -11.89
N GLN A 315 4.05 -1.04 -10.87
CA GLN A 315 4.48 -0.49 -9.58
C GLN A 315 5.52 -1.40 -8.90
N HIS A 316 5.28 -2.71 -8.88
CA HIS A 316 6.24 -3.69 -8.34
C HIS A 316 7.56 -3.67 -9.09
N LEU A 317 7.55 -3.50 -10.42
CA LEU A 317 8.75 -3.46 -11.24
C LEU A 317 9.64 -2.27 -10.88
N VAL A 318 9.06 -1.08 -10.73
CA VAL A 318 9.80 0.14 -10.32
C VAL A 318 10.41 -0.06 -8.93
N LEU A 319 9.63 -0.54 -7.95
CA LEU A 319 10.15 -0.80 -6.61
C LEU A 319 11.29 -1.80 -6.62
N ARG A 320 11.16 -2.90 -7.36
CA ARG A 320 12.21 -3.93 -7.49
C ARG A 320 13.46 -3.37 -8.15
N ALA A 321 13.31 -2.56 -9.20
CA ALA A 321 14.44 -1.93 -9.88
C ALA A 321 15.17 -0.94 -8.97
N LEU A 322 14.44 -0.12 -8.19
CA LEU A 322 15.01 0.79 -7.21
C LEU A 322 15.75 0.04 -6.10
N VAL A 323 15.15 -1.01 -5.52
CA VAL A 323 15.83 -1.85 -4.52
C VAL A 323 17.11 -2.46 -5.08
N ALA A 324 17.07 -3.01 -6.29
CA ALA A 324 18.24 -3.60 -6.95
C ALA A 324 19.32 -2.55 -7.26
N ARG A 325 18.93 -1.36 -7.73
CA ARG A 325 19.81 -0.21 -7.95
C ARG A 325 20.53 0.18 -6.66
N PHE A 326 19.79 0.46 -5.59
CA PHE A 326 20.37 0.91 -4.32
C PHE A 326 21.21 -0.17 -3.63
N TRP A 327 20.87 -1.44 -3.82
CA TRP A 327 21.68 -2.54 -3.34
C TRP A 327 23.08 -2.56 -3.99
N ARG A 328 23.12 -2.32 -5.31
CA ARG A 328 24.37 -2.22 -6.08
C ARG A 328 25.14 -0.96 -5.74
N GLU A 329 24.46 0.19 -5.73
CA GLU A 329 25.04 1.50 -5.48
C GLU A 329 24.15 2.33 -4.55
N PRO A 330 24.54 2.53 -3.29
CA PRO A 330 23.76 3.28 -2.32
C PRO A 330 23.56 4.74 -2.73
N TYR A 331 22.35 5.27 -2.51
CA TYR A 331 22.00 6.65 -2.81
C TYR A 331 22.18 7.53 -1.57
N THR A 332 23.36 8.12 -1.41
CA THR A 332 23.77 8.85 -0.19
C THR A 332 23.78 10.37 -0.38
N LYS A 333 22.82 10.93 -1.13
CA LYS A 333 22.73 12.37 -1.36
C LYS A 333 22.14 13.11 -0.13
N PRO A 334 22.39 14.43 0.03
CA PRO A 334 21.76 15.23 1.09
C PRO A 334 20.26 15.37 0.87
N LEU A 335 19.46 15.30 1.94
CA LEU A 335 18.01 15.47 1.88
C LEU A 335 17.62 16.90 1.46
N VAL A 336 16.50 17.01 0.74
CA VAL A 336 15.86 18.25 0.34
C VAL A 336 14.81 18.67 1.37
N ARG A 337 14.78 19.97 1.67
CA ARG A 337 13.73 20.62 2.46
C ARG A 337 12.77 21.30 1.48
N TRP A 338 11.63 20.66 1.23
CA TRP A 338 10.65 21.17 0.28
C TRP A 338 9.81 22.33 0.83
N ASP A 339 9.67 22.44 2.15
CA ASP A 339 8.83 23.44 2.81
C ASP A 339 7.44 23.50 2.15
N SER A 340 6.92 24.69 1.79
CA SER A 340 5.62 24.81 1.12
C SER A 340 5.58 24.23 -0.29
N GLU A 341 6.72 24.06 -0.97
CA GLU A 341 6.74 23.52 -2.34
C GLU A 341 6.13 22.12 -2.43
N ILE A 342 6.16 21.34 -1.33
CA ILE A 342 5.52 20.02 -1.27
C ILE A 342 4.02 20.10 -1.50
N HIS A 343 3.34 21.14 -0.99
CA HIS A 343 1.89 21.32 -1.12
C HIS A 343 1.48 22.28 -2.25
N ASP A 344 2.46 22.93 -2.90
CA ASP A 344 2.22 23.83 -4.02
C ASP A 344 2.56 23.15 -5.35
N ARG A 345 3.86 22.85 -5.56
CA ARG A 345 4.39 22.29 -6.81
C ARG A 345 4.05 20.81 -6.94
N TRP A 346 4.33 20.03 -5.91
CA TRP A 346 4.24 18.57 -5.93
C TRP A 346 2.82 18.01 -5.81
N MET A 347 1.83 18.89 -5.83
CA MET A 347 0.41 18.55 -5.91
C MET A 347 -0.13 18.60 -7.35
N LEU A 348 0.69 19.03 -8.32
CA LEU A 348 0.27 19.22 -9.71
C LEU A 348 0.74 18.06 -10.62
N PRO A 349 -0.16 17.50 -11.47
CA PRO A 349 0.14 16.41 -12.40
C PRO A 349 1.40 16.62 -13.25
N HIS A 350 1.63 17.85 -13.73
CA HIS A 350 2.76 18.18 -14.60
C HIS A 350 4.09 17.90 -13.91
N PHE A 351 4.27 18.41 -12.69
CA PHE A 351 5.53 18.24 -11.94
C PHE A 351 5.69 16.81 -11.44
N ILE A 352 4.60 16.16 -11.02
CA ILE A 352 4.62 14.74 -10.64
C ILE A 352 5.06 13.88 -11.82
N TRP A 353 4.51 14.12 -13.02
CA TRP A 353 4.87 13.36 -14.21
C TRP A 353 6.32 13.59 -14.64
N GLN A 354 6.75 14.86 -14.63
CA GLN A 354 8.13 15.23 -14.95
C GLN A 354 9.13 14.52 -14.02
N ASP A 355 8.90 14.57 -12.71
CA ASP A 355 9.75 13.93 -11.71
C ASP A 355 9.73 12.40 -11.82
N PHE A 356 8.58 11.81 -12.13
CA PHE A 356 8.51 10.37 -12.35
C PHE A 356 9.28 9.94 -13.60
N CYS A 357 9.26 10.75 -14.67
CA CYS A 357 10.09 10.52 -15.84
C CYS A 357 11.59 10.59 -15.49
N ASP A 358 11.99 11.50 -14.60
CA ASP A 358 13.38 11.56 -14.10
C ASP A 358 13.76 10.28 -13.33
N VAL A 359 12.85 9.74 -12.51
CA VAL A 359 13.05 8.43 -11.84
C VAL A 359 13.27 7.31 -12.85
N LEU A 360 12.42 7.24 -13.88
CA LEU A 360 12.56 6.22 -14.93
C LEU A 360 13.84 6.40 -15.75
N SER A 361 14.24 7.64 -16.02
CA SER A 361 15.49 7.95 -16.71
C SER A 361 16.70 7.49 -15.90
N ASP A 362 16.74 7.79 -14.60
CA ASP A 362 17.79 7.30 -13.70
C ASP A 362 17.84 5.75 -13.69
N LEU A 363 16.70 5.07 -13.62
CA LEU A 363 16.66 3.60 -13.71
C LEU A 363 17.22 3.06 -15.03
N ARG A 364 16.89 3.70 -16.17
CA ARG A 364 17.41 3.32 -17.49
C ARG A 364 18.91 3.52 -17.60
N GLU A 365 19.43 4.65 -17.10
CA GLU A 365 20.87 4.91 -17.03
C GLU A 365 21.60 3.84 -16.21
N GLN A 366 20.91 3.28 -15.21
CA GLN A 366 21.41 2.20 -14.35
C GLN A 366 21.23 0.80 -14.95
N GLY A 367 20.68 0.68 -16.17
CA GLY A 367 20.49 -0.57 -16.91
C GLY A 367 19.15 -1.26 -16.67
N TYR A 368 18.19 -0.61 -16.03
CA TYR A 368 16.82 -1.11 -15.84
C TYR A 368 15.89 -0.45 -16.85
N TRP A 369 15.58 -1.15 -17.95
CA TRP A 369 14.73 -0.61 -19.01
C TRP A 369 13.26 -0.62 -18.61
N ILE A 370 12.72 0.56 -18.29
CA ILE A 370 11.32 0.81 -17.98
C ILE A 370 10.86 2.05 -18.77
N GLU A 371 9.76 1.91 -19.50
CA GLU A 371 9.25 2.95 -20.41
C GLU A 371 8.19 3.81 -19.72
N GLU A 372 8.16 5.11 -20.04
CA GLU A 372 7.18 6.05 -19.46
C GLU A 372 5.74 5.62 -19.80
N ASP A 373 5.50 5.17 -21.03
CA ASP A 373 4.16 4.85 -21.55
C ASP A 373 3.45 3.76 -20.74
N TRP A 374 4.20 2.91 -20.03
CA TRP A 374 3.62 1.87 -19.16
C TRP A 374 2.86 2.47 -17.95
N PHE A 375 3.13 3.73 -17.62
CA PHE A 375 2.55 4.46 -16.49
C PHE A 375 1.56 5.56 -16.91
N ALA A 376 1.33 5.76 -18.21
CA ALA A 376 0.28 6.66 -18.68
C ALA A 376 -1.11 6.31 -18.08
N PRO A 377 -1.49 5.01 -17.90
CA PRO A 377 -2.72 4.66 -17.19
C PRO A 377 -2.74 5.11 -15.72
N HIS A 378 -1.59 5.10 -15.01
CA HIS A 378 -1.52 5.59 -13.62
C HIS A 378 -1.70 7.09 -13.56
N LEU A 379 -1.07 7.83 -14.49
CA LEU A 379 -1.24 9.27 -14.61
C LEU A 379 -2.72 9.63 -14.85
N GLU A 380 -3.38 8.94 -15.78
CA GLU A 380 -4.78 9.20 -16.11
C GLU A 380 -5.72 8.80 -14.97
N PHE A 381 -5.47 7.67 -14.30
CA PHE A 381 -6.26 7.24 -13.15
C PHE A 381 -6.11 8.20 -11.96
N ARG A 382 -4.89 8.68 -11.69
CA ARG A 382 -4.61 9.61 -10.58
C ARG A 382 -5.07 11.04 -10.86
N PHE A 383 -4.90 11.49 -12.10
CA PHE A 383 -5.14 12.85 -12.58
C PHE A 383 -6.02 12.87 -13.83
N PRO A 384 -7.27 12.42 -13.73
CA PRO A 384 -8.14 12.32 -14.89
C PRO A 384 -8.32 13.68 -15.56
N ARG A 385 -8.30 13.67 -16.90
CA ARG A 385 -8.55 14.86 -17.71
C ARG A 385 -10.01 15.27 -17.60
N ILE A 386 -10.22 16.54 -17.29
CA ILE A 386 -11.55 17.15 -17.17
C ILE A 386 -12.02 17.64 -18.54
N GLY A 387 -11.13 18.29 -19.29
CA GLY A 387 -11.42 18.82 -20.61
C GLY A 387 -10.32 19.72 -21.13
N GLU A 388 -10.49 20.17 -22.36
CA GLU A 388 -9.58 21.07 -23.04
C GLU A 388 -10.34 21.99 -24.00
N PHE A 389 -9.76 23.15 -24.28
CA PHE A 389 -10.20 23.99 -25.39
C PHE A 389 -9.00 24.66 -26.06
N THR A 390 -9.14 24.97 -27.34
CA THR A 390 -8.09 25.64 -28.11
C THR A 390 -8.67 26.89 -28.76
N GLN A 391 -8.01 28.03 -28.54
CA GLN A 391 -8.40 29.29 -29.16
C GLN A 391 -7.18 30.00 -29.73
N ARG A 392 -7.23 30.25 -31.06
CA ARG A 392 -6.17 30.93 -31.83
C ARG A 392 -4.76 30.39 -31.60
N GLY A 393 -4.63 29.06 -31.50
CA GLY A 393 -3.35 28.37 -31.32
C GLY A 393 -2.86 28.31 -29.86
N VAL A 394 -3.65 28.79 -28.90
CA VAL A 394 -3.43 28.57 -27.47
C VAL A 394 -4.32 27.44 -27.01
N GLU A 395 -3.73 26.38 -26.50
CA GLU A 395 -4.40 25.21 -25.94
C GLU A 395 -4.43 25.32 -24.42
N VAL A 396 -5.59 25.10 -23.81
CA VAL A 396 -5.78 25.07 -22.36
C VAL A 396 -6.35 23.70 -21.98
N GLU A 397 -5.58 22.92 -21.22
CA GLU A 397 -5.95 21.61 -20.69
C GLU A 397 -6.21 21.72 -19.18
N MET A 398 -7.29 21.07 -18.73
CA MET A 398 -7.67 20.98 -17.31
C MET A 398 -7.61 19.53 -16.85
N ARG A 399 -6.90 19.28 -15.75
CA ARG A 399 -6.83 17.99 -15.07
C ARG A 399 -7.14 18.14 -13.60
N HIS A 400 -7.71 17.10 -12.99
CA HIS A 400 -7.73 17.02 -11.54
C HIS A 400 -6.29 16.99 -11.01
N ALA A 401 -6.06 17.67 -9.90
CA ALA A 401 -4.80 17.70 -9.19
C ALA A 401 -4.98 17.18 -7.76
N ILE A 402 -3.90 17.11 -7.01
CA ILE A 402 -3.93 16.69 -5.61
C ILE A 402 -4.35 17.87 -4.74
N GLU A 403 -5.24 17.62 -3.81
CA GLU A 403 -5.47 18.50 -2.68
C GLU A 403 -5.42 17.65 -1.41
N PRO A 404 -4.53 17.95 -0.45
CA PRO A 404 -4.52 17.27 0.83
C PRO A 404 -5.85 17.46 1.55
N TRP A 405 -6.45 16.36 1.99
CA TRP A 405 -7.61 16.44 2.86
C TRP A 405 -7.16 16.33 4.30
N HIS A 406 -7.48 17.34 5.10
CA HIS A 406 -7.06 17.38 6.49
C HIS A 406 -8.11 16.74 7.38
N VAL A 407 -7.65 15.95 8.35
CA VAL A 407 -8.50 15.50 9.45
C VAL A 407 -8.87 16.71 10.31
N LEU A 408 -10.17 16.85 10.60
CA LEU A 408 -10.73 17.91 11.41
C LEU A 408 -10.58 17.63 12.91
N GLY A 409 -10.98 18.62 13.73
CA GLY A 409 -11.06 18.46 15.16
C GLY A 409 -11.90 17.25 15.59
N GLU A 410 -11.53 16.65 16.71
CA GLU A 410 -12.22 15.49 17.26
C GLU A 410 -13.63 15.86 17.75
N GLU A 411 -14.63 15.10 17.33
CA GLU A 411 -16.01 15.23 17.82
C GLU A 411 -16.35 14.02 18.71
N GLY A 412 -16.88 14.29 19.90
CA GLY A 412 -17.28 13.26 20.85
C GLY A 412 -18.61 12.60 20.45
N GLY A 413 -18.59 11.28 20.25
CA GLY A 413 -19.77 10.44 20.11
C GLY A 413 -19.93 9.49 21.30
N ALA A 414 -21.12 8.88 21.47
CA ALA A 414 -21.34 7.88 22.50
C ALA A 414 -20.48 6.63 22.24
N GLY A 415 -19.35 6.52 22.94
CA GLY A 415 -18.47 5.35 22.94
C GLY A 415 -17.25 5.42 22.02
N ALA A 416 -17.16 6.38 21.11
CA ALA A 416 -15.97 6.61 20.27
C ALA A 416 -15.88 8.07 19.79
N ALA A 417 -14.66 8.52 19.58
CA ALA A 417 -14.37 9.80 18.93
C ALA A 417 -14.46 9.63 17.40
N VAL A 418 -15.14 10.56 16.72
CA VAL A 418 -15.19 10.61 15.25
C VAL A 418 -14.31 11.76 14.79
N ARG A 419 -13.53 11.53 13.74
CA ARG A 419 -12.73 12.57 13.10
C ARG A 419 -13.12 12.64 11.63
N TYR A 420 -13.75 13.75 11.25
CA TYR A 420 -14.12 14.00 9.86
C TYR A 420 -12.89 14.42 9.05
N VAL A 421 -12.97 14.25 7.74
CA VAL A 421 -11.95 14.68 6.79
C VAL A 421 -12.56 15.76 5.91
N ASP A 422 -11.87 16.89 5.76
CA ASP A 422 -12.33 17.96 4.88
C ASP A 422 -12.07 17.60 3.41
N SER A 423 -13.06 16.97 2.80
CA SER A 423 -13.10 16.62 1.37
C SER A 423 -13.84 17.67 0.54
N SER A 424 -14.08 18.86 1.09
CA SER A 424 -14.84 19.92 0.43
C SER A 424 -14.02 20.76 -0.55
N VAL A 425 -12.70 20.72 -0.40
CA VAL A 425 -11.74 21.47 -1.22
C VAL A 425 -11.05 20.54 -2.19
N GLU A 426 -10.93 21.02 -3.42
CA GLU A 426 -10.30 20.32 -4.53
C GLU A 426 -9.28 21.24 -5.21
N ARG A 427 -8.45 20.63 -6.05
CA ARG A 427 -7.48 21.32 -6.90
C ARG A 427 -7.59 20.86 -8.34
N MET A 428 -7.49 21.82 -9.24
CA MET A 428 -7.39 21.61 -10.68
C MET A 428 -6.06 22.14 -11.18
N GLN A 429 -5.39 21.40 -12.05
CA GLN A 429 -4.27 21.93 -12.83
C GLN A 429 -4.79 22.53 -14.12
N ILE A 430 -4.29 23.72 -14.44
CA ILE A 430 -4.43 24.37 -15.75
C ILE A 430 -3.07 24.29 -16.43
N LEU A 431 -2.99 23.59 -17.55
CA LEU A 431 -1.81 23.55 -18.42
C LEU A 431 -2.12 24.29 -19.71
N VAL A 432 -1.27 25.23 -20.10
CA VAL A 432 -1.50 26.09 -21.25
C VAL A 432 -0.31 25.99 -22.20
N ARG A 433 -0.57 25.70 -23.48
CA ARG A 433 0.45 25.58 -24.53
C ARG A 433 0.20 26.61 -25.64
N GLY A 434 1.27 27.05 -26.30
CA GLY A 434 1.20 28.06 -27.36
C GLY A 434 1.03 29.50 -26.84
N LEU A 435 1.23 29.72 -25.53
CA LEU A 435 1.01 31.02 -24.91
C LEU A 435 2.18 31.97 -25.17
N THR A 436 1.89 33.15 -25.73
CA THR A 436 2.91 34.19 -25.95
C THR A 436 3.06 35.13 -24.75
N GLY A 437 3.94 34.79 -23.81
CA GLY A 437 4.37 35.68 -22.71
C GLY A 437 3.24 36.46 -22.04
N GLU A 438 3.41 37.78 -21.89
CA GLU A 438 2.43 38.66 -21.23
C GLU A 438 1.18 38.98 -22.06
N ARG A 439 1.12 38.55 -23.34
CA ARG A 439 -0.01 38.85 -24.22
C ARG A 439 -1.28 38.14 -23.81
N HIS A 440 -1.17 36.92 -23.29
CA HIS A 440 -2.35 36.14 -22.93
C HIS A 440 -2.41 35.96 -21.41
N ALA A 441 -3.64 35.93 -20.89
CA ALA A 441 -3.89 35.61 -19.51
C ALA A 441 -5.04 34.61 -19.43
N VAL A 442 -4.92 33.61 -18.56
CA VAL A 442 -6.06 32.79 -18.15
C VAL A 442 -6.63 33.37 -16.87
N THR A 443 -7.94 33.49 -16.79
CA THR A 443 -8.65 33.86 -15.57
C THR A 443 -9.58 32.75 -15.13
N CYS A 444 -9.79 32.60 -13.82
CA CYS A 444 -10.82 31.75 -13.23
C CYS A 444 -11.73 32.65 -12.38
N ASN A 445 -13.04 32.67 -12.67
CA ASN A 445 -14.03 33.54 -12.02
C ASN A 445 -13.58 35.03 -11.99
N GLY A 446 -13.00 35.50 -13.09
CA GLY A 446 -12.49 36.88 -13.24
C GLY A 446 -11.16 37.17 -12.53
N ILE A 447 -10.56 36.20 -11.84
CA ILE A 447 -9.26 36.34 -11.18
C ILE A 447 -8.18 35.75 -12.07
N ARG A 448 -7.09 36.50 -12.31
CA ARG A 448 -5.95 36.02 -13.10
C ARG A 448 -5.29 34.82 -12.44
N VAL A 449 -5.17 33.73 -13.20
CA VAL A 449 -4.46 32.52 -12.79
C VAL A 449 -2.95 32.79 -12.88
N PRO A 450 -2.17 32.56 -11.80
CA PRO A 450 -0.74 32.80 -11.78
C PRO A 450 -0.01 31.65 -12.51
N LEU A 451 0.06 31.73 -13.83
CA LEU A 451 0.74 30.74 -14.68
C LEU A 451 2.27 30.79 -14.50
N HIS A 452 2.88 29.63 -14.30
CA HIS A 452 4.33 29.43 -14.16
C HIS A 452 4.89 28.68 -15.37
N SER A 453 6.08 29.07 -15.85
CA SER A 453 6.74 28.37 -16.96
C SER A 453 7.10 26.93 -16.59
N THR A 454 6.90 25.99 -17.50
CA THR A 454 7.34 24.59 -17.34
C THR A 454 8.79 24.36 -17.77
N GLY A 455 9.44 25.39 -18.33
CA GLY A 455 10.74 25.28 -19.01
C GLY A 455 10.61 25.00 -20.51
N THR A 456 9.46 24.50 -20.96
CA THR A 456 9.13 24.38 -22.39
C THR A 456 8.63 25.73 -22.92
N HIS A 457 9.18 26.17 -24.05
CA HIS A 457 8.81 27.47 -24.62
C HIS A 457 7.32 27.53 -24.98
N GLY A 458 6.61 28.50 -24.40
CA GLY A 458 5.18 28.71 -24.64
C GLY A 458 4.25 27.77 -23.85
N GLU A 459 4.79 27.00 -22.90
CA GLU A 459 4.03 26.14 -22.01
C GLU A 459 4.09 26.64 -20.56
N PHE A 460 2.91 26.72 -19.92
CA PHE A 460 2.76 27.23 -18.57
C PHE A 460 1.74 26.42 -17.77
N VAL A 461 1.94 26.32 -16.46
CA VAL A 461 1.09 25.55 -15.56
C VAL A 461 0.70 26.35 -14.31
N ALA A 462 -0.49 26.09 -13.77
CA ALA A 462 -0.92 26.59 -12.47
C ALA A 462 -1.91 25.65 -11.79
N GLY A 463 -2.00 25.74 -10.47
CA GLY A 463 -3.06 25.12 -9.68
C GLY A 463 -4.18 26.11 -9.36
N VAL A 464 -5.43 25.69 -9.50
CA VAL A 464 -6.61 26.40 -8.99
C VAL A 464 -7.22 25.56 -7.87
N ARG A 465 -7.12 26.08 -6.65
CA ARG A 465 -7.73 25.49 -5.46
C ARG A 465 -9.11 26.10 -5.24
N TYR A 466 -10.13 25.28 -5.06
CA TYR A 466 -11.51 25.74 -4.92
C TYR A 466 -12.32 24.83 -4.00
N ARG A 467 -13.38 25.40 -3.40
CA ARG A 467 -14.37 24.61 -2.67
C ARG A 467 -15.39 24.06 -3.65
N ALA A 468 -15.48 22.74 -3.77
CA ALA A 468 -16.37 22.05 -4.70
C ALA A 468 -17.81 21.94 -4.14
N TRP A 469 -17.92 21.69 -2.84
CA TRP A 469 -19.19 21.56 -2.10
C TRP A 469 -19.01 22.02 -0.64
N GLN A 470 -20.07 22.06 0.18
CA GLN A 470 -20.02 22.63 1.54
C GLN A 470 -20.67 21.69 2.56
N PRO A 471 -19.92 20.72 3.13
CA PRO A 471 -20.41 19.91 4.24
C PRO A 471 -20.58 20.76 5.51
N PRO A 472 -21.43 20.34 6.45
CA PRO A 472 -21.52 20.99 7.77
C PRO A 472 -20.18 20.96 8.51
N ASN A 473 -19.41 19.88 8.35
CA ASN A 473 -18.09 19.70 8.94
C ASN A 473 -17.01 19.86 7.86
N CYS A 474 -16.41 21.04 7.79
CA CYS A 474 -15.25 21.38 6.96
C CYS A 474 -14.44 22.51 7.59
N LEU A 475 -13.23 22.74 7.08
CA LEU A 475 -12.50 23.97 7.36
C LEU A 475 -13.30 25.14 6.78
N HIS A 476 -13.41 26.24 7.54
CA HIS A 476 -14.06 27.48 7.11
C HIS A 476 -15.49 27.28 6.56
N PRO A 477 -16.45 26.81 7.38
CA PRO A 477 -17.80 26.47 6.92
C PRO A 477 -18.62 27.67 6.47
N THR A 478 -18.12 28.90 6.58
CA THR A 478 -18.78 30.13 6.09
C THR A 478 -18.39 30.49 4.65
N ILE A 479 -17.39 29.81 4.07
CA ILE A 479 -17.00 30.01 2.66
C ILE A 479 -17.89 29.09 1.80
N PRO A 480 -18.73 29.63 0.91
CA PRO A 480 -19.60 28.82 0.05
C PRO A 480 -18.79 28.05 -1.01
N ALA A 481 -19.43 27.08 -1.66
CA ALA A 481 -18.87 26.45 -2.84
C ALA A 481 -18.56 27.51 -3.93
N HIS A 482 -17.41 27.37 -4.59
CA HIS A 482 -16.97 28.29 -5.65
C HIS A 482 -17.48 27.88 -7.04
N THR A 483 -18.10 26.71 -7.14
CA THR A 483 -18.57 26.14 -8.41
C THR A 483 -19.88 26.79 -8.85
N PRO A 484 -20.10 27.00 -10.16
CA PRO A 484 -19.20 26.65 -11.27
C PRO A 484 -17.96 27.55 -11.37
N LEU A 485 -16.86 26.98 -11.88
CA LEU A 485 -15.65 27.72 -12.22
C LEU A 485 -15.69 28.15 -13.68
N VAL A 486 -15.55 29.44 -13.96
CA VAL A 486 -15.53 29.99 -15.31
C VAL A 486 -14.10 30.35 -15.67
N PHE A 487 -13.55 29.67 -16.66
CA PHE A 487 -12.22 29.92 -17.20
C PHE A 487 -12.32 30.73 -18.48
N ASP A 488 -11.57 31.84 -18.57
CA ASP A 488 -11.48 32.66 -19.79
C ASP A 488 -10.02 32.82 -20.20
N LEU A 489 -9.77 32.73 -21.50
CA LEU A 489 -8.50 33.11 -22.11
C LEU A 489 -8.63 34.54 -22.66
N LEU A 490 -7.77 35.44 -22.21
CA LEU A 490 -7.80 36.86 -22.56
C LEU A 490 -6.61 37.24 -23.43
N ASP A 491 -6.84 38.10 -24.44
CA ASP A 491 -5.79 38.81 -25.19
C ASP A 491 -5.62 40.20 -24.58
N THR A 492 -4.58 40.37 -23.76
CA THR A 492 -4.31 41.60 -22.99
C THR A 492 -3.87 42.76 -23.87
N TRP A 493 -3.46 42.51 -25.12
CA TRP A 493 -3.11 43.58 -26.06
C TRP A 493 -4.34 44.17 -26.74
N ASN A 494 -5.43 43.41 -26.82
CA ASN A 494 -6.67 43.80 -27.49
C ASN A 494 -7.86 43.93 -26.52
N ASP A 495 -7.62 43.80 -25.22
CA ASP A 495 -8.62 43.85 -24.14
C ASP A 495 -9.89 43.03 -24.42
N ARG A 496 -9.72 41.80 -24.92
CA ARG A 496 -10.85 40.91 -25.25
C ARG A 496 -10.67 39.49 -24.75
N SER A 497 -11.80 38.83 -24.50
CA SER A 497 -11.83 37.37 -24.36
C SER A 497 -11.62 36.71 -25.72
N MET A 498 -10.88 35.62 -25.71
CA MET A 498 -10.64 34.72 -26.84
C MET A 498 -11.53 33.48 -26.79
N GLY A 499 -12.30 33.30 -25.73
CA GLY A 499 -13.08 32.10 -25.43
C GLY A 499 -12.70 31.52 -24.08
N GLY A 500 -13.45 30.49 -23.67
CA GLY A 500 -13.29 29.92 -22.34
C GLY A 500 -14.11 28.66 -22.14
N CYS A 501 -14.17 28.18 -20.91
CA CYS A 501 -15.04 27.08 -20.53
C CYS A 501 -15.58 27.23 -19.11
N THR A 502 -16.70 26.57 -18.83
CA THR A 502 -17.27 26.49 -17.49
C THR A 502 -17.17 25.07 -16.95
N TYR A 503 -16.57 24.91 -15.77
CA TYR A 503 -16.49 23.65 -15.04
C TYR A 503 -17.54 23.59 -13.93
N HIS A 504 -18.25 22.47 -13.86
CA HIS A 504 -19.20 22.14 -12.81
C HIS A 504 -18.69 20.92 -12.02
N ALA A 505 -18.52 21.04 -10.70
CA ALA A 505 -18.19 19.89 -9.86
C ALA A 505 -19.40 18.96 -9.60
N ALA A 506 -20.62 19.47 -9.81
CA ALA A 506 -21.86 18.72 -9.71
C ALA A 506 -22.78 19.01 -10.90
N HIS A 507 -23.52 18.02 -11.40
CA HIS A 507 -24.36 18.17 -12.58
C HIS A 507 -25.52 19.15 -12.28
N PRO A 508 -25.70 20.21 -13.08
CA PRO A 508 -26.74 21.23 -12.82
C PRO A 508 -28.19 20.73 -12.88
N ALA A 509 -28.45 19.53 -13.42
CA ALA A 509 -29.79 19.04 -13.75
C ALA A 509 -30.19 17.77 -12.98
N HIS A 510 -29.32 17.20 -12.13
CA HIS A 510 -29.57 15.92 -11.49
C HIS A 510 -29.67 16.05 -9.96
N ILE A 511 -30.84 15.66 -9.44
CA ILE A 511 -30.99 15.23 -8.05
C ILE A 511 -30.24 13.89 -7.95
N ALA A 512 -29.02 13.95 -7.40
CA ALA A 512 -28.31 12.86 -6.74
C ALA A 512 -28.46 11.44 -7.34
N VAL A 513 -28.05 11.19 -8.59
CA VAL A 513 -27.67 9.81 -9.00
C VAL A 513 -26.69 9.70 -10.18
N ASP A 514 -26.52 10.71 -11.03
CA ASP A 514 -25.47 10.70 -12.06
C ASP A 514 -24.93 12.12 -12.24
N ILE A 515 -23.65 12.30 -11.96
CA ILE A 515 -22.93 13.54 -12.16
C ILE A 515 -21.66 13.16 -12.92
N GLU A 516 -21.38 13.84 -14.02
CA GLU A 516 -20.03 13.90 -14.60
C GLU A 516 -19.59 15.36 -14.48
N GLY A 517 -18.37 15.61 -13.99
CA GLY A 517 -17.75 16.92 -14.12
C GLY A 517 -17.59 17.26 -15.59
N ARG A 518 -18.22 18.35 -16.07
CA ARG A 518 -18.20 18.75 -17.48
C ARG A 518 -17.59 20.14 -17.64
N ALA A 519 -16.67 20.28 -18.59
CA ALA A 519 -16.25 21.57 -19.12
C ALA A 519 -17.10 21.92 -20.35
N GLU A 520 -17.87 23.00 -20.28
CA GLU A 520 -18.65 23.50 -21.44
C GLU A 520 -17.90 24.64 -22.12
N ILE A 521 -17.54 24.47 -23.40
CA ILE A 521 -16.84 25.50 -24.19
C ILE A 521 -17.78 26.67 -24.47
N ARG A 522 -17.30 27.88 -24.22
CA ARG A 522 -17.98 29.13 -24.56
C ARG A 522 -17.26 29.81 -25.72
N ASP A 523 -17.92 29.85 -26.87
CA ASP A 523 -17.55 30.73 -27.97
C ASP A 523 -18.34 32.04 -27.81
N HIS A 524 -17.64 33.13 -27.53
CA HIS A 524 -18.23 34.47 -27.61
C HIS A 524 -17.78 35.11 -28.92
N ALA A 525 -18.77 35.41 -29.78
CA ALA A 525 -18.62 36.18 -31.01
C ALA A 525 -18.27 37.65 -30.73
#